data_AF-D7BTH8-F1
#
_entry.id   AF-D7BTH8-F1
#
_cell.length_a   1.000
_cell.length_b   1.000
_cell.length_c   1.000
_cell.angle_alpha   90.00
_cell.angle_beta   90.00
_cell.angle_gamma   90.00
#
_symmetry.space_group_name_H-M   'P 1'
#
loop_
_entity.id
_entity.type
_entity.pdbx_description
1 polymer ?
#
loop_
_entity_poly.entity_id
_entity_poly.type
_entity_poly.pdbx_seq_one_letter_code
_entity_poly.pdbx_strand_id
1 'polypeptide(L)'
;MHRDPSHGTQRTVTIILFALGAVGAVTLPDKPLYARILVLPFAVVGGLFTAYSAINGKVALRVDETGVLFGGNPALRRSGAVHVPRQDITAVVLWRQHSAASIPYIGLARHEGAPAVPGGIRGPAGRVTMRALAPHLPADVDIFRPESGWRLGRERLGAAVTRFAPGVAVVDIG
;
A
#
# COMPACT_ATOMS: atom_id res chain seq x y z
N MET A 1 2.03 -20.07 -17.48
CA MET A 1 1.01 -19.36 -16.67
C MET A 1 0.67 -20.26 -15.48
N HIS A 2 1.49 -20.23 -14.42
CA HIS A 2 1.37 -21.11 -13.26
C HIS A 2 0.85 -20.26 -12.09
N ARG A 3 -0.43 -20.42 -11.74
CA ARG A 3 -1.00 -19.82 -10.54
C ARG A 3 -0.48 -20.63 -9.35
N ASP A 4 0.36 -20.02 -8.52
CA ASP A 4 0.67 -20.54 -7.20
C ASP A 4 -0.62 -20.49 -6.32
N PRO A 5 -1.19 -21.63 -5.92
CA PRO A 5 -2.47 -21.70 -5.21
C PRO A 5 -2.38 -21.29 -3.72
N SER A 6 -1.19 -21.02 -3.19
CA SER A 6 -0.98 -20.74 -1.75
C SER A 6 -1.52 -19.38 -1.28
N HIS A 7 -1.84 -18.46 -2.18
CA HIS A 7 -2.04 -17.05 -1.84
C HIS A 7 -3.49 -16.56 -1.68
N GLY A 8 -4.47 -17.25 -2.30
CA GLY A 8 -5.87 -17.06 -1.92
C GLY A 8 -6.10 -17.57 -0.49
N THR A 9 -5.37 -18.63 -0.13
CA THR A 9 -5.45 -19.33 1.14
C THR A 9 -5.17 -18.42 2.32
N GLN A 10 -4.16 -17.54 2.30
CA GLN A 10 -3.88 -16.67 3.47
C GLN A 10 -5.00 -15.66 3.78
N ARG A 11 -5.54 -14.95 2.78
CA ARG A 11 -6.63 -13.98 3.00
C ARG A 11 -7.91 -14.68 3.41
N THR A 12 -8.21 -15.81 2.76
CA THR A 12 -9.34 -16.66 3.11
C THR A 12 -9.17 -17.24 4.51
N VAL A 13 -7.97 -17.66 4.91
CA VAL A 13 -7.64 -18.15 6.26
C VAL A 13 -7.82 -17.05 7.29
N THR A 14 -7.36 -15.82 7.07
CA THR A 14 -7.57 -14.73 8.03
C THR A 14 -9.05 -14.40 8.21
N ILE A 15 -9.82 -14.33 7.12
CA ILE A 15 -11.27 -14.09 7.17
C ILE A 15 -11.97 -15.25 7.89
N ILE A 16 -11.61 -16.49 7.58
CA ILE A 16 -12.17 -17.70 8.21
C ILE A 16 -11.81 -17.74 9.70
N LEU A 17 -10.56 -17.45 10.09
CA LEU A 17 -10.12 -17.43 11.48
C LEU A 17 -10.83 -16.32 12.27
N PHE A 18 -11.03 -15.15 11.68
CA PHE A 18 -11.75 -14.05 12.32
C PHE A 18 -13.25 -14.38 12.47
N ALA A 19 -13.86 -14.97 11.44
CA ALA A 19 -15.24 -15.46 11.50
C ALA A 19 -15.41 -16.59 12.52
N LEU A 20 -14.50 -17.57 12.56
CA LEU A 20 -14.48 -18.65 13.55
C LEU A 20 -14.24 -18.13 14.97
N GLY A 21 -13.35 -17.14 15.13
CA GLY A 21 -13.11 -16.48 16.42
C GLY A 21 -14.33 -15.72 16.92
N ALA A 22 -15.04 -15.01 16.03
CA ALA A 22 -16.29 -14.33 16.36
C ALA A 22 -17.41 -15.33 16.72
N VAL A 23 -17.56 -16.42 15.95
CA VAL A 23 -18.51 -17.49 16.23
C VAL A 23 -18.17 -18.17 17.56
N GLY A 24 -16.91 -18.56 17.78
CA GLY A 24 -16.45 -19.18 19.02
C GLY A 24 -16.63 -18.29 20.25
N ALA A 25 -16.40 -16.97 20.12
CA ALA A 25 -16.65 -16.03 21.21
C ALA A 25 -18.14 -15.91 21.59
N VAL A 26 -19.05 -16.16 20.64
CA VAL A 26 -20.51 -16.13 20.84
C VAL A 26 -21.04 -17.47 21.35
N THR A 27 -20.45 -18.60 20.91
CA THR A 27 -20.95 -19.95 21.22
C THR A 27 -20.35 -20.57 22.49
N LEU A 28 -19.29 -20.00 23.07
CA LEU A 28 -18.72 -20.49 24.33
C LEU A 28 -19.73 -20.26 25.49
N PRO A 29 -20.19 -21.33 26.16
CA PRO A 29 -21.32 -21.29 27.09
C PRO A 29 -21.06 -20.43 28.35
N ASP A 30 -19.81 -20.30 28.80
CA ASP A 30 -19.43 -19.58 30.02
C ASP A 30 -19.09 -18.08 29.82
N LYS A 31 -19.32 -17.53 28.62
CA LYS A 31 -19.03 -16.11 28.38
C LYS A 31 -20.17 -15.22 28.87
N PRO A 32 -19.89 -14.21 29.71
CA PRO A 32 -20.92 -13.31 30.21
C PRO A 32 -21.54 -12.49 29.06
N LEU A 33 -22.83 -12.20 29.16
CA LEU A 33 -23.63 -11.57 28.11
C LEU A 33 -23.01 -10.26 27.59
N TYR A 34 -22.42 -9.45 28.47
CA TYR A 34 -21.76 -8.19 28.10
C TYR A 34 -20.57 -8.39 27.15
N ALA A 35 -19.82 -9.49 27.28
CA ALA A 35 -18.70 -9.79 26.40
C ALA A 35 -19.19 -10.14 24.99
N ARG A 36 -20.32 -10.84 24.86
CA ARG A 36 -20.94 -11.13 23.56
C ARG A 36 -21.46 -9.85 22.90
N ILE A 37 -22.10 -8.98 23.69
CA ILE A 37 -22.61 -7.67 23.24
C ILE A 37 -21.47 -6.76 22.78
N LEU A 38 -20.29 -6.82 23.39
CA LEU A 38 -19.12 -6.01 22.98
C LEU A 38 -18.40 -6.58 21.74
N VAL A 39 -18.29 -7.90 21.62
CA VAL A 39 -17.53 -8.55 20.53
C VAL A 39 -18.30 -8.55 19.20
N LEU A 40 -19.62 -8.77 19.23
CA LEU A 40 -20.47 -8.80 18.04
C LEU A 40 -20.37 -7.53 17.17
N PRO A 41 -20.57 -6.31 17.69
CA PRO A 41 -20.47 -5.11 16.87
C PRO A 41 -19.05 -4.92 16.34
N PHE A 42 -18.01 -5.26 17.11
CA PHE A 42 -16.63 -5.19 16.64
C PHE A 42 -16.36 -6.16 15.48
N ALA A 43 -16.88 -7.39 15.56
CA ALA A 43 -16.74 -8.40 14.53
C ALA A 43 -17.51 -8.02 13.26
N VAL A 44 -18.76 -7.54 13.40
CA VAL A 44 -19.60 -7.10 12.30
C VAL A 44 -19.01 -5.88 11.61
N VAL A 45 -18.61 -4.85 12.37
CA VAL A 45 -17.99 -3.63 11.81
C VAL A 45 -16.65 -3.95 11.17
N GLY A 46 -15.79 -4.73 11.81
CA GLY A 46 -14.51 -5.15 11.25
C GLY A 46 -14.65 -6.00 9.98
N GLY A 47 -15.63 -6.91 9.97
CA GLY A 47 -15.96 -7.73 8.80
C GLY A 47 -16.49 -6.91 7.63
N LEU A 48 -17.48 -6.03 7.87
CA LEU A 48 -18.02 -5.11 6.87
C LEU A 48 -16.94 -4.17 6.33
N PHE A 49 -16.08 -3.63 7.19
CA PHE A 49 -14.95 -2.80 6.79
C PHE A 49 -14.00 -3.55 5.86
N THR A 50 -13.64 -4.79 6.23
CA THR A 50 -12.75 -5.64 5.42
C THR A 50 -13.37 -5.96 4.05
N ALA A 51 -14.66 -6.34 4.03
CA ALA A 51 -15.38 -6.62 2.80
C ALA A 51 -15.50 -5.37 1.91
N TYR A 52 -15.84 -4.22 2.50
CA TYR A 52 -15.92 -2.94 1.81
C TYR A 52 -14.57 -2.53 1.21
N SER A 53 -13.47 -2.69 1.95
CA SER A 53 -12.12 -2.43 1.44
C SER A 53 -11.71 -3.38 0.31
N ALA A 54 -12.10 -4.65 0.39
CA ALA A 54 -11.81 -5.64 -0.65
C ALA A 54 -12.57 -5.34 -1.95
N ILE A 55 -13.84 -4.91 -1.86
CA ILE A 55 -14.69 -4.62 -3.03
C ILE A 55 -14.31 -3.27 -3.67
N ASN A 56 -13.98 -2.26 -2.88
CA ASN A 56 -13.70 -0.92 -3.40
C ASN A 56 -12.31 -0.74 -4.00
N GLY A 57 -11.49 -1.80 -4.05
CA GLY A 57 -10.17 -1.90 -4.69
C GLY A 57 -9.63 -0.60 -5.29
N LYS A 58 -9.26 0.37 -4.44
CA LYS A 58 -8.81 1.67 -4.93
C LYS A 58 -7.45 1.47 -5.57
N VAL A 59 -7.26 2.08 -6.74
CA VAL A 59 -6.03 1.94 -7.51
C VAL A 59 -4.89 2.61 -6.73
N ALA A 60 -4.04 1.80 -6.09
CA ALA A 60 -2.89 2.30 -5.32
C ALA A 60 -1.82 2.92 -6.22
N LEU A 61 -1.68 2.38 -7.42
CA LEU A 61 -0.73 2.82 -8.44
C LEU A 61 -1.30 2.50 -9.81
N ARG A 62 -1.43 3.51 -10.67
CA ARG A 62 -1.68 3.36 -12.10
C ARG A 62 -0.48 3.92 -12.84
N VAL A 63 0.04 3.16 -13.78
CA VAL A 63 1.02 3.66 -14.76
C VAL A 63 0.27 3.76 -16.09
N ASP A 64 0.30 4.93 -16.69
CA ASP A 64 -0.27 5.20 -18.01
C ASP A 64 0.71 6.03 -18.86
N GLU A 65 0.32 6.31 -20.10
CA GLU A 65 1.16 7.06 -21.06
C GLU A 65 1.44 8.50 -20.58
N THR A 66 0.57 9.06 -19.74
CA THR A 66 0.70 10.42 -19.22
C THR A 66 1.59 10.50 -17.98
N GLY A 67 1.69 9.41 -17.22
CA GLY A 67 2.48 9.37 -16.00
C GLY A 67 2.11 8.27 -15.04
N VAL A 68 2.43 8.52 -13.78
CA VAL A 68 2.15 7.61 -12.67
C VAL A 68 1.17 8.28 -11.73
N LEU A 69 0.00 7.65 -11.56
CA LEU A 69 -1.02 8.06 -10.61
C LEU A 69 -0.90 7.21 -9.35
N PHE A 70 -0.60 7.83 -8.22
CA PHE A 70 -0.73 7.22 -6.91
C PHE A 70 -2.15 7.38 -6.39
N GLY A 71 -2.74 6.27 -5.96
CA GLY A 71 -4.00 6.27 -5.24
C GLY A 71 -3.91 7.00 -3.92
N GLY A 72 -5.03 7.59 -3.53
CA GLY A 72 -5.22 8.10 -2.19
C GLY A 72 -5.19 6.99 -1.13
N ASN A 73 -4.70 7.30 0.07
CA ASN A 73 -4.85 6.42 1.23
C ASN A 73 -6.34 6.17 1.48
N PRO A 74 -6.81 4.91 1.49
CA PRO A 74 -8.23 4.59 1.62
C PRO A 74 -8.79 4.98 3.00
N ALA A 75 -7.94 5.04 4.03
CA ALA A 75 -8.31 5.39 5.39
C ALA A 75 -8.34 6.91 5.65
N LEU A 76 -7.71 7.72 4.80
CA LEU A 76 -7.64 9.18 4.96
C LEU A 76 -8.33 9.89 3.80
N ARG A 77 -9.48 10.50 4.08
CA ARG A 77 -10.31 11.26 3.11
C ARG A 77 -9.56 12.40 2.40
N ARG A 78 -8.41 12.83 2.94
CA ARG A 78 -7.57 13.93 2.44
C ARG A 78 -6.35 13.50 1.63
N SER A 79 -6.12 12.21 1.48
CA SER A 79 -5.07 11.73 0.60
C SER A 79 -5.61 11.71 -0.82
N GLY A 80 -5.55 12.83 -1.52
CA GLY A 80 -5.92 12.89 -2.94
C GLY A 80 -5.07 11.91 -3.76
N ALA A 81 -5.61 11.44 -4.88
CA ALA A 81 -4.80 10.76 -5.87
C ALA A 81 -3.78 11.77 -6.42
N VAL A 82 -2.54 11.32 -6.57
CA VAL A 82 -1.42 12.17 -6.97
C VAL A 82 -0.94 11.72 -8.33
N HIS A 83 -1.13 12.55 -9.34
CA HIS A 83 -0.59 12.31 -10.67
C HIS A 83 0.79 12.94 -10.79
N VAL A 84 1.75 12.16 -11.29
CA VAL A 84 3.11 12.60 -11.56
C VAL A 84 3.37 12.40 -13.05
N PRO A 85 3.64 13.48 -13.80
CA PRO A 85 3.93 13.38 -15.22
C PRO A 85 5.13 12.48 -15.47
N ARG A 86 5.06 11.63 -16.50
CA ARG A 86 6.15 10.71 -16.85
C ARG A 86 7.50 11.42 -17.02
N GLN A 87 7.48 12.62 -17.60
CA GLN A 87 8.67 13.41 -17.91
C GLN A 87 9.49 13.78 -16.67
N ASP A 88 8.85 13.79 -15.49
CA ASP A 88 9.52 14.11 -14.24
C ASP A 88 10.14 12.89 -13.56
N ILE A 89 9.86 11.68 -14.06
CA ILE A 89 10.17 10.41 -13.39
C ILE A 89 11.43 9.80 -13.98
N THR A 90 12.44 9.59 -13.14
CA THR A 90 13.69 8.93 -13.52
C THR A 90 13.63 7.44 -13.21
N ALA A 91 13.08 7.07 -12.04
CA ALA A 91 12.96 5.69 -11.62
C ALA A 91 11.78 5.46 -10.68
N VAL A 92 11.25 4.24 -10.69
CA VAL A 92 10.34 3.72 -9.66
C VAL A 92 11.18 2.91 -8.68
N VAL A 93 11.18 3.32 -7.42
CA VAL A 93 12.02 2.72 -6.38
C VAL A 93 11.14 1.91 -5.43
N LEU A 94 11.40 0.62 -5.31
CA LEU A 94 10.80 -0.28 -4.33
C LEU A 94 11.76 -0.39 -3.14
N TRP A 95 11.26 -0.18 -1.93
CA TRP A 95 12.08 -0.20 -0.72
C TRP A 95 11.28 -0.66 0.49
N ARG A 96 11.96 -0.95 1.60
CA ARG A 96 11.35 -1.32 2.87
C ARG A 96 11.85 -0.42 3.98
N GLN A 97 10.93 -0.03 4.85
CA GLN A 97 11.27 0.75 6.03
C GLN A 97 12.11 -0.08 6.99
N HIS A 98 13.19 0.51 7.51
CA HIS A 98 14.14 -0.19 8.38
C HIS A 98 13.46 -0.76 9.63
N SER A 99 12.54 0.00 10.25
CA SER A 99 11.80 -0.40 11.45
C SER A 99 10.53 -1.23 11.16
N ALA A 100 10.15 -1.40 9.90
CA ALA A 100 8.93 -2.09 9.49
C ALA A 100 9.17 -2.87 8.19
N ALA A 101 10.19 -3.74 8.21
CA ALA A 101 10.68 -4.47 7.03
C ALA A 101 9.62 -5.35 6.34
N SER A 102 8.51 -5.66 7.02
CA SER A 102 7.40 -6.41 6.43
C SER A 102 6.51 -5.59 5.49
N ILE A 103 6.61 -4.26 5.50
CA ILE A 103 5.79 -3.37 4.69
C ILE A 103 6.66 -2.82 3.56
N PRO A 104 6.49 -3.30 2.32
CA PRO A 104 7.12 -2.70 1.17
C PRO A 104 6.51 -1.33 0.88
N TYR A 105 7.35 -0.42 0.40
CA TYR A 105 7.02 0.94 0.02
C TYR A 105 7.42 1.13 -1.45
N ILE A 106 6.61 1.91 -2.15
CA ILE A 106 6.88 2.32 -3.53
C ILE A 106 7.15 3.81 -3.49
N GLY A 107 8.25 4.22 -4.12
CA GLY A 107 8.54 5.62 -4.37
C GLY A 107 8.92 5.95 -5.80
N LEU A 108 8.97 7.24 -6.10
CA LEU A 108 9.45 7.75 -7.39
C LEU A 108 10.69 8.61 -7.19
N ALA A 109 11.76 8.26 -7.90
CA ALA A 109 12.87 9.15 -8.15
C ALA A 109 12.48 10.13 -9.25
N ARG A 110 12.71 11.43 -9.02
CA ARG A 110 12.35 12.50 -9.95
C ARG A 110 13.53 13.41 -10.23
N HIS A 111 13.48 14.10 -11.37
CA HIS A 111 14.51 15.08 -11.71
C HIS A 111 14.61 16.20 -10.67
N GLU A 112 15.85 16.61 -10.40
CA GLU A 112 16.14 17.76 -9.57
C GLU A 112 15.51 19.01 -10.21
N GLY A 113 14.61 19.67 -9.49
CA GLY A 113 13.86 20.83 -10.00
C GLY A 113 12.47 20.53 -10.57
N ALA A 114 12.03 19.26 -10.66
CA ALA A 114 10.66 18.93 -11.06
C ALA A 114 9.63 19.63 -10.15
N PRO A 115 8.38 19.93 -10.57
CA PRO A 115 7.42 20.63 -9.71
C PRO A 115 7.15 19.90 -8.38
N ALA A 116 6.89 20.65 -7.30
CA ALA A 116 6.54 20.05 -6.02
C ALA A 116 5.20 19.33 -6.12
N VAL A 117 5.15 18.08 -5.66
CA VAL A 117 3.96 17.24 -5.76
C VAL A 117 3.16 17.30 -4.44
N PRO A 118 1.84 17.52 -4.48
CA PRO A 118 1.00 17.51 -3.29
C PRO A 118 1.12 16.19 -2.51
N GLY A 119 1.50 16.26 -1.24
CA GLY A 119 1.66 15.08 -0.39
C GLY A 119 2.91 14.23 -0.68
N GLY A 120 3.86 14.77 -1.46
CA GLY A 120 5.25 14.30 -1.51
C GLY A 120 6.08 14.87 -0.35
N ILE A 121 7.19 14.22 -0.04
CA ILE A 121 8.18 14.76 0.90
C ILE A 121 9.10 15.69 0.13
N ARG A 122 8.68 16.95 0.00
CA ARG A 122 9.60 18.02 -0.37
C ARG A 122 9.69 19.03 0.74
N GLY A 123 10.89 19.14 1.30
CA GLY A 123 11.20 20.09 2.36
C GLY A 123 12.21 19.53 3.37
N PRO A 124 12.81 20.40 4.20
CA PRO A 124 13.83 20.00 5.18
C PRO A 124 13.29 18.94 6.15
N ALA A 125 12.09 19.15 6.68
CA ALA A 125 11.46 18.25 7.65
C ALA A 125 11.19 16.85 7.07
N GLY A 126 10.64 16.78 5.85
CA GLY A 126 10.40 15.49 5.21
C GLY A 126 11.69 14.75 4.87
N ARG A 127 12.74 15.45 4.40
CA ARG A 127 14.06 14.85 4.13
C ARG A 127 14.69 14.26 5.40
N VAL A 128 14.56 14.96 6.54
CA VAL A 128 15.01 14.45 7.84
C VAL A 128 14.25 13.18 8.21
N THR A 129 12.91 13.18 8.07
CA THR A 129 12.09 12.00 8.33
C THR A 129 12.47 10.82 7.41
N MET A 130 12.69 11.07 6.12
CA MET A 130 13.10 10.01 5.18
C MET A 130 14.49 9.45 5.50
N ARG A 131 15.47 10.29 5.84
CA ARG A 131 16.79 9.81 6.29
C ARG A 131 16.69 8.93 7.54
N ALA A 132 15.76 9.22 8.44
CA ALA A 132 15.53 8.40 9.62
C ALA A 132 14.84 7.06 9.30
N LEU A 133 13.88 7.05 8.36
CA LEU A 133 13.08 5.86 8.04
C LEU A 133 13.78 4.91 7.05
N ALA A 134 14.57 5.47 6.14
CA ALA A 134 15.29 4.74 5.10
C ALA A 134 16.58 5.49 4.71
N PRO A 135 17.66 5.32 5.51
CA PRO A 135 18.94 5.98 5.25
C PRO A 135 19.63 5.54 3.93
N HIS A 136 19.17 4.44 3.34
CA HIS A 136 19.67 3.89 2.08
C HIS A 136 18.96 4.45 0.82
N LEU A 137 17.90 5.25 1.00
CA LEU A 137 17.18 5.85 -0.13
C LEU A 137 17.97 7.01 -0.74
N PRO A 138 18.08 7.05 -2.08
CA PRO A 138 18.57 8.23 -2.80
C PRO A 138 17.74 9.49 -2.48
N ALA A 139 18.40 10.65 -2.46
CA ALA A 139 17.80 11.92 -2.05
C ALA A 139 16.77 12.50 -3.06
N ASP A 140 16.75 11.96 -4.28
CA ASP A 140 15.87 12.31 -5.39
C ASP A 140 14.53 11.56 -5.36
N VAL A 141 14.30 10.70 -4.36
CA VAL A 141 13.02 10.00 -4.14
C VAL A 141 12.03 10.91 -3.39
N ASP A 142 11.05 11.45 -4.12
CA ASP A 142 10.16 12.53 -3.65
C ASP A 142 8.80 12.03 -3.09
N ILE A 143 8.31 10.89 -3.57
CA ILE A 143 7.00 10.34 -3.22
C ILE A 143 7.21 8.92 -2.72
N PHE A 144 6.51 8.54 -1.66
CA PHE A 144 6.52 7.19 -1.13
C PHE A 144 5.12 6.85 -0.59
N ARG A 145 4.70 5.61 -0.80
CA ARG A 145 3.46 5.06 -0.26
C ARG A 145 3.71 3.64 0.25
N PRO A 146 3.25 3.31 1.47
CA PRO A 146 3.23 1.92 1.91
C PRO A 146 2.28 1.12 1.02
N GLU A 147 2.65 -0.12 0.74
CA GLU A 147 1.74 -1.12 0.17
C GLU A 147 0.69 -1.60 1.21
N SER A 148 0.37 -0.81 2.22
CA SER A 148 -0.59 -1.20 3.24
C SER A 148 -1.99 -1.29 2.63
N GLY A 149 -2.53 -2.51 2.57
CA GLY A 149 -3.88 -2.79 2.04
C GLY A 149 -3.93 -3.28 0.59
N TRP A 150 -2.80 -3.33 -0.12
CA TRP A 150 -2.72 -3.76 -1.52
C TRP A 150 -1.47 -4.62 -1.72
N ARG A 151 -1.48 -5.62 -2.61
CA ARG A 151 -0.24 -6.33 -3.00
C ARG A 151 0.27 -5.72 -4.30
N LEU A 152 1.49 -5.21 -4.31
CA LEU A 152 2.14 -4.84 -5.56
C LEU A 152 2.58 -6.10 -6.30
N GLY A 153 2.03 -6.34 -7.49
CA GLY A 153 2.57 -7.34 -8.39
C GLY A 153 3.82 -6.80 -9.07
N ARG A 154 5.02 -7.07 -8.52
CA ARG A 154 6.30 -6.55 -9.03
C ARG A 154 6.50 -6.81 -10.52
N GLU A 155 6.20 -8.03 -10.98
CA GLU A 155 6.27 -8.38 -12.41
C GLU A 155 5.28 -7.57 -13.25
N ARG A 156 4.06 -7.34 -12.73
CA ARG A 156 3.05 -6.54 -13.41
C ARG A 156 3.42 -5.07 -13.43
N LEU A 157 4.04 -4.57 -12.36
CA LEU A 157 4.60 -3.22 -12.31
C LEU A 157 5.71 -3.08 -13.34
N GLY A 158 6.68 -4.00 -13.35
CA GLY A 158 7.76 -4.01 -14.34
C GLY A 158 7.21 -3.99 -15.76
N ALA A 159 6.30 -4.91 -16.08
CA ALA A 159 5.66 -4.95 -17.40
C ALA A 159 4.89 -3.65 -17.74
N ALA A 160 4.20 -3.05 -16.78
CA ALA A 160 3.49 -1.79 -16.97
C ALA A 160 4.45 -0.62 -17.20
N VAL A 161 5.52 -0.53 -16.41
CA VAL A 161 6.56 0.51 -16.56
C VAL A 161 7.28 0.35 -17.90
N THR A 162 7.67 -0.86 -18.28
CA THR A 162 8.28 -1.13 -19.60
C THR A 162 7.35 -0.73 -20.74
N ARG A 163 6.03 -0.97 -20.60
CA ARG A 163 5.05 -0.65 -21.64
C ARG A 163 4.74 0.85 -21.75
N PHE A 164 4.48 1.51 -20.63
CA PHE A 164 3.94 2.87 -20.59
C PHE A 164 5.00 3.94 -20.33
N ALA A 165 6.13 3.55 -19.74
CA ALA A 165 7.24 4.43 -19.42
C ALA A 165 8.60 3.83 -19.84
N PRO A 166 8.83 3.48 -21.13
CA PRO A 166 10.12 3.00 -21.59
C PRO A 166 11.22 4.03 -21.26
N GLY A 167 12.27 3.56 -20.59
CA GLY A 167 13.37 4.38 -20.07
C GLY A 167 13.30 4.67 -18.56
N VAL A 168 12.17 4.44 -17.90
CA VAL A 168 12.07 4.52 -16.44
C VAL A 168 12.50 3.19 -15.83
N ALA A 169 13.54 3.21 -15.01
CA ALA A 169 14.02 2.01 -14.32
C ALA A 169 13.10 1.65 -13.15
N VAL A 170 12.88 0.35 -12.92
CA VAL A 170 12.31 -0.15 -11.66
C VAL A 170 13.47 -0.69 -10.83
N VAL A 171 13.77 -0.02 -9.71
CA VAL A 171 14.91 -0.34 -8.84
C VAL A 171 14.36 -0.88 -7.52
N ASP A 172 14.79 -2.06 -7.10
CA ASP A 172 14.49 -2.62 -5.78
C ASP A 172 15.71 -2.47 -4.88
N ILE A 173 15.57 -1.70 -3.81
CA ILE A 173 16.65 -1.40 -2.85
C ILE A 173 16.41 -2.02 -1.47
N GLY A 174 15.42 -2.91 -1.31
CA GLY A 174 15.24 -3.67 -0.07
C GLY A 174 13.83 -4.21 0.14
#